data_AF-M7AT89-F1
#
_entry.id   AF-M7AT89-F1
#
_cell.length_a   1.000
_cell.length_b   1.000
_cell.length_c   1.000
_cell.angle_alpha   90.00
_cell.angle_beta   90.00
_cell.angle_gamma   90.00
#
_symmetry.space_group_name_H-M   'P 1'
#
loop_
_entity.id
_entity.type
_entity.pdbx_description
1 polymer ?
#
loop_
_entity_poly.entity_id
_entity_poly.type
_entity_poly.pdbx_seq_one_letter_code
_entity_poly.pdbx_strand_id
1 'polypeptide(L)'
;MYNKDPAIVNGVFWSESLNKVFVDNFDRDPSLIWQYFGSAKGFFRQYPGIKWEPDENGVIAFDCRNRKWYIQAATSPKDVVILVDVSGSMKGLRLTIAKQTVSSILDTLGDDDFFNIIASWVAGERQQCRSSVAIPYQAILTSALLLAAALPLQLFSSCPALKAAPLPAAAQK
;
A
#
# COMPACT_ATOMS: atom_id res chain seq x y z
N MET A 1 17.63 -4.87 3.08
CA MET A 1 18.54 -3.76 2.75
C MET A 1 19.84 -4.00 3.49
N TYR A 2 21.00 -3.82 2.84
CA TYR A 2 22.30 -4.08 3.47
C TYR A 2 23.01 -2.75 3.82
N ASN A 3 23.35 -2.56 5.09
CA ASN A 3 23.83 -1.27 5.60
C ASN A 3 25.22 -0.85 5.09
N LYS A 4 26.04 -1.81 4.62
CA LYS A 4 27.39 -1.51 4.12
C LYS A 4 27.46 -1.41 2.60
N ASP A 5 26.32 -1.35 1.92
CA ASP A 5 26.28 -1.08 0.49
C ASP A 5 26.83 0.34 0.23
N PRO A 6 27.81 0.51 -0.70
CA PRO A 6 28.43 1.81 -0.97
C PRO A 6 27.42 2.88 -1.39
N ALA A 7 26.33 2.52 -2.07
CA ALA A 7 25.29 3.48 -2.45
C ALA A 7 24.55 4.03 -1.22
N ILE A 8 24.40 3.23 -0.17
CA ILE A 8 23.75 3.64 1.08
C ILE A 8 24.71 4.48 1.91
N VAL A 9 25.95 4.03 2.07
CA VAL A 9 26.97 4.78 2.84
C VAL A 9 27.20 6.17 2.23
N ASN A 10 27.30 6.26 0.90
CA ASN A 10 27.43 7.54 0.20
C ASN A 10 26.20 8.43 0.39
N GLY A 11 24.99 7.85 0.32
CA GLY A 11 23.75 8.58 0.56
C GLY A 11 23.63 9.09 2.00
N VAL A 12 24.07 8.30 2.98
CA VAL A 12 24.12 8.69 4.39
C VAL A 12 25.11 9.84 4.58
N PHE A 13 26.30 9.77 3.97
CA PHE A 13 27.29 10.85 4.04
C PHE A 13 26.77 12.16 3.42
N TRP A 14 26.21 12.10 2.20
CA TRP A 14 25.64 13.29 1.54
C TRP A 14 24.52 13.94 2.34
N SER A 15 23.67 13.12 2.97
CA SER A 15 22.53 13.59 3.77
C SER A 15 22.90 14.07 5.18
N GLU A 16 24.18 14.03 5.58
CA GLU A 16 24.63 14.57 6.87
C GLU A 16 24.42 16.09 6.97
N SER A 17 24.54 16.80 5.84
CA SER A 17 24.28 18.24 5.75
C SER A 17 22.88 18.65 6.23
N LEU A 18 21.89 17.74 6.14
CA LEU A 18 20.53 17.98 6.62
C LEU A 18 20.42 18.08 8.14
N ASN A 19 21.37 17.48 8.89
CA ASN A 19 21.33 17.50 10.35
C ASN A 19 21.34 18.94 10.89
N LYS A 20 22.16 19.83 10.30
CA LYS A 20 22.22 21.23 10.69
C LYS A 20 20.88 21.93 10.43
N VAL A 21 20.27 21.67 9.27
CA VAL A 21 18.99 22.26 8.89
C VAL A 21 17.87 21.82 9.85
N PHE A 22 17.86 20.55 10.27
CA PHE A 22 16.87 20.05 11.21
C PHE A 22 16.95 20.72 12.58
N VAL A 23 18.16 20.91 13.10
CA VAL A 23 18.41 21.63 14.35
C VAL A 23 17.99 23.10 14.21
N ASP A 24 18.47 23.78 13.17
CA ASP A 24 18.17 25.19 12.92
C ASP A 24 16.63 25.44 12.77
N ASN A 25 15.89 24.48 12.21
CA ASN A 25 14.42 24.55 12.11
C ASN A 25 13.72 24.36 13.46
N PHE A 26 14.21 23.43 14.29
CA PHE A 26 13.67 23.18 15.63
C PHE A 26 13.92 24.36 16.57
N ASP A 27 15.10 24.99 16.47
CA ASP A 27 15.44 26.18 17.25
C ASP A 27 14.59 27.39 16.85
N ARG A 28 14.20 27.48 15.57
CA ARG A 28 13.31 28.54 15.07
C ARG A 28 11.86 28.34 15.50
N ASP A 29 11.38 27.09 15.46
CA ASP A 29 10.00 26.74 15.81
C ASP A 29 9.97 25.51 16.73
N PRO A 30 9.84 25.71 18.05
CA PRO A 30 9.75 24.62 19.01
C PRO A 30 8.47 23.77 18.90
N SER A 31 7.47 24.19 18.11
CA SER A 31 6.26 23.41 17.88
C SER A 31 6.44 22.30 16.84
N LEU A 32 7.58 22.28 16.14
CA LEU A 32 7.91 21.32 15.10
C LEU A 32 8.25 19.95 15.71
N ILE A 33 7.35 18.98 15.58
CA ILE A 33 7.46 17.69 16.29
C ILE A 33 8.43 16.72 15.60
N TRP A 34 8.21 16.45 14.31
CA TRP A 34 8.96 15.45 13.55
C TRP A 34 9.42 16.00 12.21
N GLN A 35 10.72 15.93 11.98
CA GLN A 35 11.33 16.18 10.66
C GLN A 35 11.89 14.87 10.15
N TYR A 36 11.61 14.54 8.89
CA TYR A 36 12.05 13.28 8.31
C TYR A 36 12.50 13.43 6.87
N PHE A 37 13.47 12.60 6.51
CA PHE A 37 13.98 12.45 5.16
C PHE A 37 14.00 10.97 4.81
N GLY A 38 13.21 10.59 3.79
CA GLY A 38 13.24 9.26 3.19
C GLY A 38 14.02 9.31 1.89
N SER A 39 15.00 8.42 1.74
CA SER A 39 15.72 8.26 0.48
C SER A 39 15.05 7.22 -0.41
N ALA A 40 15.09 7.42 -1.73
CA ALA A 40 14.71 6.40 -2.70
C ALA A 40 15.52 5.09 -2.56
N LYS A 41 16.72 5.18 -1.97
CA LYS A 41 17.57 4.02 -1.67
C LYS A 41 17.13 3.23 -0.42
N GLY A 42 16.13 3.72 0.33
CA GLY A 42 15.51 3.02 1.46
C GLY A 42 16.04 3.40 2.84
N PHE A 43 17.04 4.28 2.94
CA PHE A 43 17.50 4.78 4.23
C PHE A 43 16.66 5.97 4.68
N PHE A 44 16.50 6.11 5.98
CA PHE A 44 15.61 7.08 6.60
C PHE A 44 16.36 7.84 7.68
N ARG A 45 16.15 9.16 7.73
CA ARG A 45 16.64 10.03 8.81
C ARG A 45 15.45 10.72 9.44
N GLN A 46 15.45 10.81 10.77
CA GLN A 46 14.48 11.58 11.52
C GLN A 46 15.15 12.45 12.56
N TYR A 47 14.52 13.58 12.84
CA TYR A 47 14.88 14.48 13.93
C TYR A 47 13.61 14.87 14.71
N PRO A 48 13.60 14.80 16.05
CA PRO A 48 14.67 14.25 16.90
C PRO A 48 14.83 12.73 16.69
N GLY A 49 16.05 12.23 16.95
CA GLY A 49 16.38 10.82 16.78
C GLY A 49 15.67 9.95 17.81
N ILE A 50 14.91 8.95 17.37
CA ILE A 50 14.31 7.94 18.24
C ILE A 50 15.08 6.63 18.10
N LYS A 51 15.26 5.93 19.22
CA LYS A 51 15.73 4.55 19.19
C LYS A 51 14.58 3.65 18.75
N TRP A 52 14.72 3.05 17.58
CA TRP A 52 13.76 2.04 17.11
C TRP A 52 13.83 0.80 18.00
N GLU A 53 12.69 0.42 18.56
CA GLU A 53 12.55 -0.82 19.33
C GLU A 53 12.24 -1.96 18.36
N PRO A 54 13.03 -3.04 18.35
CA PRO A 54 12.72 -4.20 17.54
C PRO A 54 11.51 -4.95 18.12
N ASP A 55 10.74 -5.59 17.25
CA ASP A 55 9.62 -6.44 17.66
C ASP A 55 10.11 -7.66 18.48
N GLU A 56 9.18 -8.48 19.00
CA GLU A 56 9.48 -9.71 19.76
C GLU A 56 10.46 -10.66 19.03
N ASN A 57 10.49 -10.59 17.69
CA ASN A 57 11.37 -11.35 16.82
C ASN A 57 12.72 -10.66 16.48
N GLY A 58 13.02 -9.49 17.05
CA GLY A 58 14.26 -8.76 16.81
C GLY A 58 14.32 -8.03 15.46
N VAL A 59 13.20 -7.97 14.71
CA VAL A 59 13.15 -7.41 13.35
C VAL A 59 12.51 -6.03 13.37
N ILE A 60 13.12 -5.08 12.66
CA ILE A 60 12.53 -3.76 12.40
C ILE A 60 12.01 -3.78 10.96
N ALA A 61 10.70 -3.93 10.79
CA ALA A 61 10.04 -4.00 9.47
C ALA A 61 9.69 -2.62 8.88
N PHE A 62 10.49 -1.59 9.17
CA PHE A 62 10.24 -0.24 8.69
C PHE A 62 10.91 0.02 7.33
N ASP A 63 10.10 0.34 6.31
CA ASP A 63 10.56 0.92 5.03
C ASP A 63 9.86 2.26 4.82
N CYS A 64 10.63 3.30 4.52
CA CYS A 64 10.09 4.64 4.26
C CYS A 64 9.32 4.72 2.94
N ARG A 65 9.65 3.89 1.95
CA ARG A 65 9.08 3.97 0.58
C ARG A 65 7.66 3.44 0.50
N ASN A 66 7.30 2.55 1.42
CA ASN A 66 5.96 1.98 1.50
C ASN A 66 5.00 2.86 2.32
N ARG A 67 5.45 4.01 2.82
CA ARG A 67 4.61 4.89 3.63
C ARG A 67 3.78 5.82 2.75
N LYS A 68 2.52 6.01 3.13
CA LYS A 68 1.59 6.88 2.42
C LYS A 68 2.17 8.28 2.16
N TRP A 69 2.79 8.91 3.17
CA TRP A 69 3.42 10.23 3.03
C TRP A 69 4.51 10.28 1.96
N TYR A 70 5.30 9.20 1.83
CA TYR A 70 6.37 9.13 0.83
C TYR A 70 5.79 8.93 -0.56
N ILE A 71 4.82 8.02 -0.67
CA ILE A 71 4.14 7.71 -1.94
C ILE A 71 3.44 8.97 -2.46
N GLN A 72 2.64 9.66 -1.64
CA GLN A 72 1.93 10.88 -2.02
C GLN A 72 2.86 12.02 -2.45
N ALA A 73 4.07 12.11 -1.88
CA ALA A 73 5.06 13.10 -2.29
C ALA A 73 5.81 12.71 -3.58
N ALA A 74 5.99 11.41 -3.82
CA ALA A 74 6.78 10.89 -4.93
C ALA A 74 5.98 10.69 -6.22
N THR A 75 4.66 10.49 -6.14
CA THR A 75 3.78 10.25 -7.29
C THR A 75 2.59 11.18 -7.26
N SER A 76 2.12 11.58 -8.44
CA SER A 76 0.81 12.19 -8.60
C SER A 76 -0.31 11.15 -8.46
N PRO A 77 -1.56 11.60 -8.22
CA PRO A 77 -2.74 10.74 -8.30
C PRO A 77 -2.78 9.94 -9.61
N LYS A 78 -3.18 8.67 -9.52
CA LYS A 78 -3.14 7.73 -10.65
C LYS A 78 -4.41 6.87 -10.75
N ASP A 79 -4.78 6.57 -11.99
CA ASP A 79 -5.86 5.65 -12.34
C ASP A 79 -5.28 4.30 -12.76
N VAL A 80 -5.52 3.25 -11.97
CA VAL A 80 -4.91 1.92 -12.17
C VAL A 80 -5.96 0.85 -12.52
N VAL A 81 -5.76 0.12 -13.61
CA VAL A 81 -6.59 -1.06 -13.95
C VAL A 81 -5.77 -2.33 -13.76
N ILE A 82 -6.21 -3.20 -12.87
CA ILE A 82 -5.57 -4.46 -12.55
C ILE A 82 -6.30 -5.59 -13.29
N LEU A 83 -5.60 -6.28 -14.19
CA LEU A 83 -6.10 -7.48 -14.86
C LEU A 83 -5.56 -8.72 -14.17
N VAL A 84 -6.44 -9.51 -13.58
CA VAL A 84 -6.08 -10.76 -12.89
C VAL A 84 -6.48 -11.94 -13.77
N ASP A 85 -5.48 -12.74 -14.19
CA ASP A 85 -5.76 -14.00 -14.85
C ASP A 85 -6.25 -15.04 -13.83
N VAL A 86 -7.35 -15.67 -14.17
CA VAL A 86 -8.04 -16.68 -13.37
C VAL A 86 -8.27 -17.94 -14.21
N SER A 87 -7.61 -18.05 -15.37
CA SER A 87 -7.58 -19.24 -16.21
C SER A 87 -7.17 -20.52 -15.45
N GLY A 88 -7.41 -21.67 -16.10
CA GLY A 88 -7.07 -22.98 -15.53
C GLY A 88 -5.60 -23.13 -15.12
N SER A 89 -4.66 -22.39 -15.73
CA SER A 89 -3.23 -22.40 -15.38
C SER A 89 -2.88 -21.67 -14.09
N MET A 90 -3.80 -20.90 -13.53
CA MET A 90 -3.62 -20.15 -12.29
C MET A 90 -4.10 -20.92 -11.05
N LYS A 91 -4.66 -22.13 -11.21
CA LYS A 91 -5.14 -22.95 -10.08
C LYS A 91 -4.04 -23.23 -9.04
N GLY A 92 -4.42 -23.24 -7.77
CA GLY A 92 -3.53 -23.54 -6.64
C GLY A 92 -2.68 -22.34 -6.21
N LEU A 93 -1.38 -22.56 -6.01
CA LEU A 93 -0.44 -21.58 -5.45
C LEU A 93 -0.36 -20.28 -6.26
N ARG A 94 -0.47 -20.37 -7.58
CA ARG A 94 -0.35 -19.21 -8.49
C ARG A 94 -1.45 -18.18 -8.25
N LEU A 95 -2.70 -18.62 -8.04
CA LEU A 95 -3.80 -17.73 -7.71
C LEU A 95 -3.62 -17.09 -6.33
N THR A 96 -3.11 -17.84 -5.35
CA THR A 96 -2.82 -17.28 -4.02
C THR A 96 -1.73 -16.23 -4.06
N ILE A 97 -0.64 -16.47 -4.82
CA ILE A 97 0.42 -15.48 -5.04
C ILE A 97 -0.15 -14.26 -5.76
N ALA A 98 -0.94 -14.45 -6.83
CA ALA A 98 -1.55 -13.35 -7.56
C ALA A 98 -2.43 -12.48 -6.64
N LYS A 99 -3.27 -13.11 -5.79
CA LYS A 99 -4.07 -12.38 -4.80
C LYS A 99 -3.22 -11.61 -3.80
N GLN A 100 -2.13 -12.21 -3.30
CA GLN A 100 -1.22 -11.52 -2.38
C GLN A 100 -0.54 -10.33 -3.06
N THR A 101 -0.09 -10.49 -4.31
CA THR A 101 0.52 -9.41 -5.10
C THR A 101 -0.48 -8.27 -5.35
N VAL A 102 -1.74 -8.59 -5.68
CA VAL A 102 -2.79 -7.57 -5.83
C VAL A 102 -3.00 -6.83 -4.52
N SER A 103 -3.04 -7.53 -3.38
CA SER A 103 -3.13 -6.88 -2.07
C SER A 103 -1.95 -5.92 -1.83
N SER A 104 -0.72 -6.36 -2.09
CA SER A 104 0.47 -5.52 -1.92
C SER A 104 0.49 -4.31 -2.86
N ILE A 105 -0.11 -4.40 -4.06
CA ILE A 105 -0.28 -3.25 -4.96
C ILE A 105 -1.31 -2.28 -4.37
N LEU A 106 -2.45 -2.78 -3.89
CA LEU A 106 -3.49 -1.95 -3.28
C LEU A 106 -2.98 -1.21 -2.03
N ASP A 107 -2.05 -1.80 -1.28
CA ASP A 107 -1.40 -1.14 -0.13
C ASP A 107 -0.53 0.08 -0.53
N THR A 108 -0.15 0.20 -1.80
CA THR A 108 0.61 1.35 -2.33
C THR A 108 -0.25 2.45 -2.90
N LEU A 109 -1.57 2.27 -2.94
CA LEU A 109 -2.50 3.29 -3.45
C LEU A 109 -2.88 4.26 -2.33
N GLY A 110 -2.93 5.54 -2.70
CA GLY A 110 -3.40 6.62 -1.83
C GLY A 110 -4.91 6.79 -1.88
N ASP A 111 -5.42 7.68 -1.04
CA ASP A 111 -6.86 7.95 -0.96
C ASP A 111 -7.38 8.70 -2.21
N ASP A 112 -6.48 9.39 -2.92
CA ASP A 112 -6.74 10.12 -4.17
C ASP A 112 -6.59 9.25 -5.43
N ASP A 113 -6.21 7.98 -5.28
CA ASP A 113 -6.03 7.07 -6.41
C ASP A 113 -7.31 6.28 -6.70
N PHE A 114 -7.62 6.12 -7.99
CA PHE A 114 -8.70 5.26 -8.44
C PHE A 114 -8.14 3.94 -8.96
N PHE A 115 -8.84 2.85 -8.66
CA PHE A 115 -8.51 1.57 -9.26
C PHE A 115 -9.74 0.78 -9.67
N ASN A 116 -9.52 -0.17 -10.58
CA ASN A 116 -10.51 -1.16 -10.97
C ASN A 116 -9.83 -2.52 -11.18
N ILE A 117 -10.52 -3.61 -10.84
CA ILE A 117 -10.01 -4.98 -10.97
C ILE A 117 -10.89 -5.75 -11.95
N ILE A 118 -10.26 -6.31 -12.99
CA ILE A 118 -10.92 -7.13 -14.00
C ILE A 118 -10.33 -8.54 -13.90
N ALA A 119 -11.20 -9.54 -13.75
CA ALA A 119 -10.80 -10.94 -13.78
C ALA A 119 -11.06 -11.52 -15.18
N SER A 120 -10.02 -12.05 -15.83
CA SER A 120 -10.13 -12.69 -17.14
C SER A 120 -10.13 -14.22 -17.01
N TRP A 121 -11.21 -14.85 -17.43
CA TRP A 121 -11.30 -16.31 -17.56
C TRP A 121 -11.20 -16.66 -19.04
N VAL A 122 -10.27 -17.54 -19.42
CA VAL A 122 -10.35 -18.22 -20.72
C VAL A 122 -11.41 -19.31 -20.58
N ALA A 123 -12.66 -18.93 -20.83
CA ALA A 123 -13.72 -19.84 -21.20
C ALA A 123 -14.04 -19.57 -22.67
N GLY A 124 -14.22 -20.61 -23.47
CA GLY A 124 -14.64 -20.52 -24.88
C GLY A 124 -16.00 -19.86 -25.11
N GLU A 125 -16.55 -19.11 -24.16
CA GLU A 125 -17.76 -18.32 -24.30
C GLU A 125 -17.74 -17.13 -23.35
N ARG A 126 -18.18 -15.98 -23.88
CA ARG A 126 -18.16 -14.67 -23.25
C ARG A 126 -18.82 -14.70 -21.88
N GLN A 127 -18.11 -14.27 -20.84
CA GLN A 127 -18.73 -13.61 -19.71
C GLN A 127 -17.85 -12.43 -19.28
N GLN A 128 -18.05 -11.30 -19.93
CA GLN A 128 -17.58 -10.00 -19.43
C GLN A 128 -18.54 -9.59 -18.31
N CYS A 129 -18.21 -9.83 -17.04
CA CYS A 129 -18.91 -9.14 -15.94
C CYS A 129 -18.49 -7.66 -16.03
N ARG A 130 -19.28 -6.88 -16.80
CA ARG A 130 -19.09 -5.45 -16.98
C ARG A 130 -19.76 -4.72 -15.82
N SER A 131 -18.94 -4.26 -14.88
CA SER A 131 -19.22 -3.08 -14.06
C SER A 131 -17.90 -2.44 -13.69
N SER A 132 -17.32 -1.68 -14.62
CA SER A 132 -16.13 -0.87 -14.35
C SER A 132 -16.56 0.39 -13.64
N VAL A 133 -16.89 0.28 -12.36
CA VAL A 133 -16.97 1.45 -11.48
C VAL A 133 -15.57 1.63 -10.92
N ALA A 134 -14.92 2.75 -11.23
CA ALA A 134 -13.70 3.16 -10.54
C ALA A 134 -14.08 3.43 -9.08
N ILE A 135 -13.59 2.60 -8.17
CA ILE A 135 -13.90 2.74 -6.74
C ILE A 135 -12.72 3.49 -6.10
N PRO A 136 -12.96 4.62 -5.42
CA PRO A 136 -11.89 5.27 -4.67
C PRO A 136 -11.44 4.36 -3.52
N TYR A 137 -10.14 4.32 -3.22
CA TYR A 137 -9.58 3.46 -2.17
C TYR A 137 -10.27 3.64 -0.80
N GLN A 138 -10.63 4.88 -0.47
CA GLN A 138 -11.35 5.19 0.76
C GLN A 138 -12.72 4.51 0.86
N ALA A 139 -13.42 4.26 -0.26
CA ALA A 139 -14.72 3.60 -0.25
C ALA A 139 -14.63 2.13 0.16
N ILE A 140 -13.50 1.45 -0.07
CA ILE A 140 -13.27 0.09 0.45
C ILE A 140 -13.05 0.14 1.97
N LEU A 141 -12.25 1.06 2.48
CA LEU A 141 -11.95 1.15 3.92
C LEU A 141 -13.16 1.59 4.75
N THR A 142 -13.99 2.52 4.26
CA THR A 142 -15.22 2.93 4.95
C THR A 142 -16.33 1.89 4.85
N SER A 143 -16.30 1.01 3.84
CA SER A 143 -17.27 -0.08 3.72
C SER A 143 -17.13 -1.17 4.79
N ALA A 144 -15.97 -1.25 5.47
CA ALA A 144 -15.78 -2.15 6.62
C ALA A 144 -16.42 -1.65 7.92
N LEU A 145 -16.74 -0.33 8.04
CA LEU A 145 -17.40 0.23 9.22
C LEU A 145 -18.82 0.77 8.96
N LEU A 146 -19.27 0.87 7.70
CA LEU A 146 -20.57 1.47 7.34
C LEU A 146 -21.45 0.60 6.41
N LEU A 147 -21.27 -0.73 6.41
CA LEU A 147 -22.22 -1.66 5.76
C LEU A 147 -23.40 -2.05 6.67
N ALA A 148 -24.04 -1.07 7.30
CA ALA A 148 -25.31 -1.28 7.99
C ALA A 148 -26.46 -0.37 7.50
N ALA A 149 -26.23 0.57 6.58
CA ALA A 149 -27.31 1.43 6.13
C ALA A 149 -27.19 1.84 4.66
N ALA A 150 -28.17 1.38 3.89
CA ALA A 150 -28.69 1.99 2.66
C ALA A 150 -27.78 2.00 1.42
N LEU A 151 -27.91 0.97 0.59
CA LEU A 151 -28.19 1.16 -0.85
C LEU A 151 -28.99 -0.06 -1.35
N PRO A 152 -30.04 0.13 -2.18
CA PRO A 152 -31.01 -0.91 -2.46
C PRO A 152 -30.42 -2.06 -3.27
N LEU A 153 -30.84 -3.24 -2.84
CA LEU A 153 -30.47 -4.58 -3.24
C LEU A 153 -30.94 -4.92 -4.66
N GLN A 154 -30.52 -4.20 -5.71
CA GLN A 154 -30.79 -4.60 -7.10
C GLN A 154 -29.63 -4.24 -8.02
N LEU A 155 -28.66 -5.16 -8.13
CA LEU A 155 -27.85 -5.42 -9.35
C LEU A 155 -26.82 -6.55 -9.17
N PHE A 156 -26.90 -7.36 -8.11
CA PHE A 156 -26.09 -8.58 -7.98
C PHE A 156 -26.96 -9.82 -8.21
N SER A 157 -27.33 -10.12 -9.47
CA SER A 157 -28.02 -11.39 -9.79
C SER A 157 -27.47 -12.14 -11.01
N SER A 158 -26.28 -11.81 -11.51
CA SER A 158 -25.72 -12.56 -12.65
C SER A 158 -24.19 -12.53 -12.70
N CYS A 159 -23.53 -12.97 -11.63
CA CYS A 159 -22.14 -13.43 -11.72
C CYS A 159 -21.90 -14.42 -10.54
N PRO A 160 -21.98 -15.75 -10.73
CA PRO A 160 -21.69 -16.72 -9.68
C PRO A 160 -20.18 -16.88 -9.52
N ALA A 161 -19.49 -15.83 -9.08
CA ALA A 161 -18.03 -15.89 -8.86
C ALA A 161 -17.51 -14.83 -7.88
N LEU A 162 -18.29 -14.43 -6.88
CA LEU A 162 -17.75 -13.73 -5.70
C LEU A 162 -18.44 -14.28 -4.44
N LYS A 163 -18.12 -15.54 -4.11
CA LYS A 163 -18.25 -15.99 -2.72
C LYS A 163 -17.13 -15.27 -1.98
N ALA A 164 -17.51 -14.31 -1.13
CA ALA A 164 -16.60 -13.56 -0.28
C ALA A 164 -15.54 -14.50 0.31
N ALA A 165 -14.27 -14.21 0.03
CA ALA A 165 -13.18 -14.89 0.71
C ALA A 165 -13.29 -14.55 2.20
N PRO A 166 -13.20 -15.52 3.12
CA PRO A 166 -13.17 -15.21 4.54
C PRO A 166 -11.93 -14.36 4.84
N LEU A 167 -12.10 -13.26 5.57
CA LEU A 167 -10.99 -12.50 6.13
C LEU A 167 -10.12 -13.43 7.00
N PRO A 168 -8.78 -13.35 6.93
CA PRO A 168 -7.92 -14.09 7.83
C PRO A 168 -8.07 -13.58 9.27
N ALA A 169 -8.29 -14.51 10.20
CA ALA A 169 -8.42 -14.30 11.64
C ALA A 169 -7.08 -13.98 12.32
N ALA A 170 -6.39 -12.92 11.89
CA ALA A 170 -5.11 -12.50 12.45
C ALA A 170 -5.07 -10.98 12.66
N ALA A 171 -6.07 -10.45 13.36
CA ALA A 171 -6.06 -9.11 13.93
C ALA A 171 -6.87 -9.10 15.25
N GLN A 172 -6.48 -9.97 16.18
CA GLN A 172 -6.83 -9.87 17.59
C GLN A 172 -5.57 -10.20 18.41
N LYS A 173 -4.72 -9.19 18.55
CA LYS A 173 -3.95 -8.96 19.77
C LYS A 173 -3.64 -7.46 19.86
#